data_AF-A0AA88X1X5-F1
#
_entry.id   AF-A0AA88X1X5-F1
#
_cell.length_a   1.000
_cell.length_b   1.000
_cell.length_c   1.000
_cell.angle_alpha   90.00
_cell.angle_beta   90.00
_cell.angle_gamma   90.00
#
_symmetry.space_group_name_H-M   'P 1'
#
loop_
_entity.id
_entity.type
_entity.pdbx_description
1 polymer ?
#
loop_
_entity_poly.entity_id
_entity_poly.type
_entity_poly.pdbx_seq_one_letter_code
_entity_poly.pdbx_strand_id
1 'polypeptide(L)'
;MLRLLAGKLSGGVNEAGIKYYNNLINELLANGLQPYVTIFHWDVPQALEEAYGGFLSPKIVADFQDFANLCFERFGDRVKHWITLNEPWTFAVTSYDYGTTAPGRCSTWRNNNCTGGDSATEPYIVTHYQILAHAAAAKVV
;
A
#
# COMPACT_ATOMS: atom_id res chain seq x y z
N MET A 1 7.62 9.86 4.71
CA MET A 1 7.01 8.82 3.85
C MET A 1 6.25 9.51 2.73
N LEU A 2 6.37 9.04 1.50
CA LEU A 2 5.69 9.61 0.34
C LEU A 2 4.22 9.35 0.55
N ARG A 3 3.42 10.39 0.67
CA ARG A 3 1.99 10.24 0.97
C ARG A 3 1.18 11.21 0.16
N LEU A 4 0.12 10.68 -0.43
CA LEU A 4 -1.07 11.46 -0.72
C LEU A 4 -1.70 11.88 0.60
N LEU A 5 -2.08 13.15 0.72
CA LEU A 5 -2.80 13.64 1.89
C LEU A 5 -4.16 12.92 1.97
N ALA A 6 -4.51 12.44 3.16
CA ALA A 6 -5.66 11.56 3.39
C ALA A 6 -5.67 10.25 2.54
N GLY A 7 -4.54 9.88 1.93
CA GLY A 7 -4.43 8.67 1.10
C GLY A 7 -5.05 8.79 -0.30
N LYS A 8 -5.47 9.99 -0.73
CA LYS A 8 -6.12 10.20 -2.04
C LYS A 8 -5.52 11.37 -2.80
N LEU A 9 -5.53 11.31 -4.13
CA LEU A 9 -5.10 12.44 -4.96
C LEU A 9 -5.92 13.70 -4.67
N SER A 10 -7.23 13.54 -4.44
CA SER A 10 -8.12 14.66 -4.09
C SER A 10 -7.76 15.35 -2.77
N GLY A 11 -7.03 14.68 -1.87
CA GLY A 11 -6.54 15.29 -0.63
C GLY A 11 -5.29 16.15 -0.85
N GLY A 12 -4.63 16.01 -2.00
CA GLY A 12 -3.41 16.70 -2.36
C GLY A 12 -2.15 15.83 -2.25
N VAL A 13 -1.06 16.29 -2.87
CA VAL A 13 0.24 15.62 -2.87
C VAL A 13 1.15 16.27 -1.82
N ASN A 14 1.81 15.46 -0.99
CA ASN A 14 2.84 15.95 -0.10
C ASN A 14 4.17 16.16 -0.85
N GLU A 15 4.37 17.37 -1.39
CA GLU A 15 5.58 17.74 -2.14
C GLU A 15 6.88 17.62 -1.34
N ALA A 16 6.85 17.80 -0.01
CA ALA A 16 8.02 17.56 0.83
C ALA A 16 8.39 16.07 0.86
N GLY A 17 7.38 15.18 0.83
CA GLY A 17 7.55 13.74 0.65
C GLY A 17 8.20 13.42 -0.70
N ILE A 18 7.68 13.98 -1.78
CA ILE A 18 8.25 13.82 -3.13
C ILE A 18 9.73 14.26 -3.16
N LYS A 19 10.04 15.44 -2.60
CA LYS A 19 11.41 15.96 -2.51
C LYS A 19 12.34 15.02 -1.75
N TYR A 20 11.87 14.43 -0.65
CA TYR A 20 12.67 13.46 0.12
C TYR A 20 13.09 12.25 -0.73
N TYR A 21 12.15 11.59 -1.43
CA TYR A 21 12.50 10.42 -2.26
C TYR A 21 13.31 10.82 -3.48
N ASN A 22 13.07 12.00 -4.07
CA ASN A 22 13.94 12.51 -5.13
C ASN A 22 15.39 12.62 -4.68
N ASN A 23 15.63 13.21 -3.50
CA ASN A 23 16.98 13.32 -2.94
C ASN A 23 17.60 11.94 -2.69
N LEU A 24 16.84 11.01 -2.10
CA LEU A 24 17.30 9.65 -1.84
C LEU A 24 17.66 8.90 -3.14
N ILE A 25 16.78 8.94 -4.14
CA ILE A 25 16.99 8.29 -5.43
C ILE A 25 18.21 8.88 -6.15
N ASN A 26 18.34 10.21 -6.15
CA ASN A 26 19.48 10.88 -6.77
C ASN A 26 20.80 10.49 -6.08
N GLU A 27 20.81 10.42 -4.75
CA GLU A 27 22.00 10.03 -3.98
C GLU A 27 22.37 8.57 -4.26
N LEU A 28 21.41 7.64 -4.29
CA LEU A 28 21.67 6.24 -4.65
C LEU A 28 22.32 6.14 -6.04
N LEU A 29 21.76 6.83 -7.03
CA LEU A 29 22.27 6.81 -8.40
C LEU A 29 23.63 7.47 -8.54
N ALA A 30 23.89 8.58 -7.81
CA ALA A 30 25.19 9.24 -7.80
C ALA A 30 26.30 8.31 -7.26
N ASN A 31 25.93 7.35 -6.40
CA ASN A 31 26.83 6.32 -5.87
C ASN A 31 26.80 5.00 -6.67
N GLY A 32 26.18 5.00 -7.86
CA GLY A 32 26.10 3.81 -8.73
C GLY A 32 25.19 2.69 -8.19
N LEU A 33 24.32 2.99 -7.23
CA LEU A 33 23.37 2.03 -6.65
C LEU A 33 22.04 2.10 -7.40
N GLN A 34 21.57 0.94 -7.88
CA GLN A 34 20.30 0.83 -8.58
C GLN A 34 19.12 0.77 -7.59
N PRO A 35 18.19 1.73 -7.59
CA PRO A 35 17.02 1.66 -6.73
C PRO A 35 16.01 0.60 -7.22
N TYR A 36 15.55 -0.22 -6.27
CA TYR A 36 14.39 -1.11 -6.38
C TYR A 36 13.35 -0.61 -5.40
N VAL A 37 12.20 -0.15 -5.90
CA VAL A 37 11.23 0.57 -5.09
C VAL A 37 9.97 -0.26 -4.91
N THR A 38 9.60 -0.48 -3.65
CA THR A 38 8.30 -1.05 -3.28
C THR A 38 7.27 0.06 -3.09
N ILE A 39 6.15 -0.01 -3.81
CA ILE A 39 5.07 1.00 -3.75
C ILE A 39 4.30 0.87 -2.44
N PHE A 40 3.95 -0.35 -2.02
CA PHE A 40 3.22 -0.59 -0.78
C PHE A 40 3.89 -1.64 0.10
N HIS A 41 4.09 -1.27 1.36
CA HIS A 41 4.74 -2.09 2.36
C HIS A 41 3.93 -2.08 3.66
N TRP A 42 2.67 -2.50 3.54
CA TRP A 42 1.71 -2.65 4.65
C TRP A 42 1.30 -1.33 5.31
N ASP A 43 1.54 -0.22 4.63
CA ASP A 43 1.40 1.16 5.12
C ASP A 43 0.13 1.83 4.61
N VAL A 44 -1.01 1.12 4.70
CA VAL A 44 -2.32 1.66 4.29
C VAL A 44 -2.57 2.99 5.03
N PRO A 45 -2.87 4.09 4.32
CA PRO A 45 -3.19 5.34 4.98
C PRO A 45 -4.41 5.17 5.90
N GLN A 46 -4.26 5.54 7.17
CA GLN A 46 -5.32 5.42 8.19
C GLN A 46 -6.66 6.04 7.73
N ALA A 47 -6.62 7.15 6.98
CA ALA A 47 -7.81 7.79 6.42
C ALA A 47 -8.61 6.88 5.45
N LEU A 48 -7.95 5.97 4.72
CA LEU A 48 -8.62 5.00 3.86
C LEU A 48 -9.21 3.84 4.68
N GLU A 49 -8.49 3.42 5.72
CA GLU A 49 -8.98 2.43 6.69
C GLU A 49 -10.26 2.92 7.37
N GLU A 50 -10.27 4.16 7.85
CA GLU A 50 -11.46 4.78 8.48
C GLU A 50 -12.60 5.03 7.48
N ALA A 51 -12.27 5.43 6.25
CA ALA A 51 -13.29 5.75 5.25
C ALA A 51 -14.04 4.52 4.73
N TYR A 52 -13.37 3.39 4.57
CA TYR A 52 -13.98 2.20 3.97
C TYR A 52 -13.32 0.85 4.32
N GLY A 53 -12.41 0.79 5.29
CA GLY A 53 -11.74 -0.45 5.70
C GLY A 53 -10.58 -0.87 4.79
N GLY A 54 -9.94 0.09 4.10
CA GLY A 54 -8.73 -0.19 3.31
C GLY A 54 -8.93 -1.32 2.30
N PHE A 55 -8.11 -2.37 2.43
CA PHE A 55 -8.15 -3.53 1.53
C PHE A 55 -9.37 -4.44 1.69
N LEU A 56 -10.31 -4.16 2.59
CA LEU A 56 -11.61 -4.84 2.63
C LEU A 56 -12.61 -4.29 1.61
N SER A 57 -12.28 -3.19 0.93
CA SER A 57 -13.18 -2.49 0.02
C SER A 57 -12.63 -2.45 -1.40
N PRO A 58 -13.47 -2.60 -2.45
CA PRO A 58 -13.04 -2.45 -3.84
C PRO A 58 -12.53 -1.04 -4.15
N LYS A 59 -12.89 -0.03 -3.35
CA LYS A 59 -12.46 1.36 -3.54
C LYS A 59 -10.93 1.52 -3.46
N ILE A 60 -10.25 0.66 -2.71
CA ILE A 60 -8.79 0.69 -2.56
C ILE A 60 -8.05 0.52 -3.89
N VAL A 61 -8.67 -0.17 -4.86
CA VAL A 61 -8.03 -0.47 -6.15
C VAL A 61 -7.75 0.83 -6.92
N ALA A 62 -8.71 1.75 -6.95
CA ALA A 62 -8.56 3.04 -7.61
C ALA A 62 -7.58 3.95 -6.84
N ASP A 63 -7.73 4.04 -5.51
CA ASP A 63 -6.84 4.88 -4.67
C ASP A 63 -5.38 4.39 -4.74
N PHE A 64 -5.15 3.07 -4.80
CA PHE A 64 -3.82 2.49 -5.00
C PHE A 64 -3.26 2.76 -6.39
N GLN A 65 -4.10 2.64 -7.43
CA GLN A 65 -3.69 2.96 -8.81
C GLN A 65 -3.27 4.42 -8.94
N ASP A 66 -4.04 5.35 -8.37
CA ASP A 66 -3.73 6.77 -8.33
C ASP A 66 -2.38 7.05 -7.64
N PHE A 67 -2.12 6.37 -6.52
CA PHE A 67 -0.85 6.48 -5.83
C PHE A 67 0.32 5.92 -6.65
N ALA A 68 0.16 4.74 -7.26
CA ALA A 68 1.17 4.15 -8.13
C ALA A 68 1.48 5.05 -9.33
N ASN A 69 0.46 5.63 -9.96
CA ASN A 69 0.61 6.56 -11.09
C ASN A 69 1.45 7.77 -10.70
N LEU A 70 1.19 8.37 -9.53
CA LEU A 70 1.99 9.48 -9.04
C LEU A 70 3.46 9.07 -8.83
N CYS A 71 3.71 7.88 -8.27
CA CYS A 71 5.07 7.35 -8.11
C CYS A 71 5.77 7.19 -9.46
N PHE A 72 5.10 6.62 -10.46
CA PHE A 72 5.65 6.45 -11.80
C PHE A 72 5.92 7.80 -12.48
N GLU A 73 5.00 8.75 -12.37
CA GLU A 73 5.14 10.09 -12.95
C GLU A 73 6.32 10.86 -12.33
N ARG A 74 6.53 10.72 -11.02
CA ARG A 74 7.49 11.54 -10.27
C ARG A 74 8.89 10.93 -10.20
N PHE A 75 9.01 9.61 -10.35
CA PHE A 75 10.28 8.90 -10.16
C PHE A 75 10.62 7.91 -11.28
N GLY A 76 9.68 7.60 -12.19
CA GLY A 76 9.88 6.60 -13.26
C GLY A 76 10.94 6.99 -14.28
N ASP A 77 11.33 8.27 -14.33
CA ASP A 77 12.47 8.75 -15.11
C ASP A 77 13.79 8.09 -14.66
N ARG A 78 13.92 7.81 -13.35
CA ARG A 78 15.12 7.26 -12.70
C ARG A 78 14.96 5.85 -12.15
N VAL A 79 13.79 5.51 -11.60
CA VAL A 79 13.50 4.18 -11.03
C VAL A 79 12.96 3.26 -12.11
N LYS A 80 13.67 2.15 -12.36
CA LYS A 80 13.34 1.18 -13.41
C LYS A 80 12.83 -0.17 -12.88
N HIS A 81 12.94 -0.39 -11.57
CA HIS A 81 12.50 -1.63 -10.93
C HIS A 81 11.48 -1.32 -9.84
N TRP A 82 10.27 -1.80 -10.05
CA TRP A 82 9.11 -1.54 -9.19
C TRP A 82 8.56 -2.84 -8.64
N ILE A 83 8.26 -2.82 -7.35
CA ILE A 83 7.55 -3.88 -6.64
C ILE A 83 6.25 -3.25 -6.16
N THR A 84 5.10 -3.79 -6.58
CA THR A 84 3.80 -3.19 -6.24
C THR A 84 3.44 -3.44 -4.77
N LEU A 85 3.48 -4.71 -4.34
CA LEU A 85 3.10 -5.13 -3.00
C LEU A 85 4.23 -5.94 -2.36
N ASN A 86 4.60 -5.61 -1.13
CA ASN A 86 5.44 -6.48 -0.31
C ASN A 86 4.61 -7.60 0.32
N GLU A 87 5.01 -8.87 0.12
CA GLU A 87 4.49 -10.04 0.85
C GLU A 87 2.96 -10.04 1.07
N PRO A 88 2.15 -10.09 0.00
CA PRO A 88 0.69 -9.93 0.11
C PRO A 88 0.01 -11.02 0.95
N TRP A 89 0.57 -12.24 0.96
CA TRP A 89 0.09 -13.32 1.82
C TRP A 89 0.32 -13.02 3.30
N THR A 90 1.54 -12.60 3.66
CA THR A 90 1.89 -12.24 5.03
C THR A 90 0.98 -11.13 5.53
N PHE A 91 0.80 -10.06 4.74
CA PHE A 91 -0.13 -8.97 5.08
C PHE A 91 -1.55 -9.48 5.32
N ALA A 92 -2.13 -10.23 4.38
CA ALA A 92 -3.51 -10.71 4.51
C ALA A 92 -3.71 -11.58 5.76
N VAL A 93 -2.78 -12.50 6.05
CA VAL A 93 -2.90 -13.41 7.20
C VAL A 93 -2.63 -12.69 8.52
N THR A 94 -1.53 -11.95 8.63
CA THR A 94 -1.16 -11.33 9.90
C THR A 94 -2.10 -10.19 10.29
N SER A 95 -2.62 -9.45 9.31
CA SER A 95 -3.48 -8.28 9.55
C SER A 95 -4.98 -8.60 9.67
N TYR A 96 -5.46 -9.70 9.06
CA TYR A 96 -6.89 -10.03 8.96
C TYR A 96 -7.27 -11.48 9.39
N ASP A 97 -6.31 -12.34 9.74
CA ASP A 97 -6.58 -13.63 10.41
C ASP A 97 -5.98 -13.64 11.82
N TYR A 98 -4.67 -13.40 11.97
CA TYR A 98 -4.03 -13.44 13.27
C TYR A 98 -4.24 -12.15 14.07
N GLY A 99 -4.53 -11.04 13.38
CA GLY A 99 -4.70 -9.73 13.97
C GLY A 99 -3.46 -9.22 14.72
N THR A 100 -2.27 -9.68 14.34
CA THR A 100 -0.99 -9.33 15.01
C THR A 100 -0.34 -8.08 14.42
N THR A 101 -0.76 -7.66 13.23
CA THR A 101 -0.32 -6.44 12.55
C THR A 101 -1.52 -5.57 12.19
N ALA A 102 -1.30 -4.28 11.92
CA ALA A 102 -2.37 -3.36 11.56
C ALA A 102 -3.17 -3.85 10.33
N PRO A 103 -4.53 -3.78 10.32
CA PRO A 103 -5.37 -3.10 11.32
C PRO A 103 -5.77 -3.97 12.53
N GLY A 104 -5.19 -5.16 12.69
CA GLY A 104 -5.38 -6.01 13.87
C GLY A 104 -6.73 -6.72 13.89
N ARG A 105 -7.23 -7.09 12.71
CA ARG A 105 -8.54 -7.72 12.54
C ARG A 105 -8.43 -9.24 12.62
N CYS A 106 -9.37 -9.86 13.31
CA CYS A 106 -9.55 -11.30 13.37
C CYS A 106 -10.88 -11.67 14.00
N SER A 107 -11.28 -12.94 13.88
CA SER A 107 -12.39 -13.48 14.66
C SER A 107 -12.07 -13.57 16.15
N THR A 108 -13.06 -13.36 17.01
CA THR A 108 -12.91 -13.39 18.47
C THR A 108 -12.41 -14.73 19.02
N TRP A 109 -12.71 -15.84 18.35
CA TRP A 109 -12.21 -17.18 18.72
C TRP A 109 -10.71 -17.36 18.43
N ARG A 110 -10.11 -16.51 17.58
CA ARG A 110 -8.68 -16.52 17.30
C ARG A 110 -7.92 -15.70 18.34
N ASN A 111 -8.40 -14.49 18.63
CA ASN A 111 -7.85 -13.60 19.65
C ASN A 111 -8.95 -12.60 20.07
N ASN A 112 -9.23 -12.53 21.36
CA ASN A 112 -10.28 -11.67 21.90
C ASN A 112 -9.89 -10.17 21.92
N ASN A 113 -8.62 -9.84 21.68
CA ASN A 113 -8.11 -8.46 21.64
C ASN A 113 -8.10 -7.87 20.22
N CYS A 114 -8.56 -8.59 19.21
CA CYS A 114 -8.65 -8.04 17.85
C CYS A 114 -9.66 -6.88 17.77
N THR A 115 -9.44 -5.99 16.81
CA THR A 115 -10.29 -4.81 16.56
C THR A 115 -11.65 -5.18 15.95
N GLY A 116 -11.85 -6.47 15.62
CA GLY A 116 -13.05 -7.05 15.02
C GLY A 116 -12.69 -7.88 13.78
N GLY A 117 -13.71 -8.37 13.08
CA GLY A 117 -13.56 -9.02 11.77
C GLY A 117 -13.83 -10.52 11.75
N ASP A 118 -13.49 -11.13 10.62
CA ASP A 118 -13.76 -12.54 10.34
C ASP A 118 -12.57 -13.21 9.64
N SER A 119 -11.80 -13.97 10.42
CA SER A 119 -10.63 -14.74 9.98
C SER A 119 -10.95 -15.76 8.88
N ALA A 120 -12.21 -16.18 8.74
CA ALA A 120 -12.60 -17.14 7.71
C ALA A 120 -12.85 -16.48 6.34
N THR A 121 -13.01 -15.16 6.27
CA THR A 121 -13.42 -14.45 5.04
C THR A 121 -12.52 -13.29 4.67
N GLU A 122 -12.11 -12.46 5.63
CA GLU A 122 -11.37 -11.23 5.39
C GLU A 122 -10.00 -11.42 4.71
N PRO A 123 -9.17 -12.43 5.07
CA PRO A 123 -7.91 -12.65 4.36
C PRO A 123 -8.09 -12.89 2.85
N TYR A 124 -9.19 -13.55 2.46
CA TYR A 124 -9.50 -13.81 1.05
C TYR A 124 -9.98 -12.53 0.34
N ILE A 125 -10.81 -11.73 1.00
CA ILE A 125 -11.29 -10.44 0.47
C ILE A 125 -10.11 -9.49 0.26
N VAL A 126 -9.24 -9.38 1.27
CA VAL A 126 -8.02 -8.55 1.22
C VAL A 126 -7.08 -9.02 0.12
N THR A 127 -6.84 -10.32 0.03
CA THR A 127 -6.00 -10.90 -1.05
C THR A 127 -6.59 -10.61 -2.42
N HIS A 128 -7.91 -10.72 -2.58
CA HIS A 128 -8.59 -10.42 -3.84
C HIS A 128 -8.36 -8.97 -4.27
N TYR A 129 -8.56 -8.00 -3.39
CA TYR A 129 -8.35 -6.60 -3.72
C TYR A 129 -6.87 -6.21 -3.83
N GLN A 130 -5.97 -6.89 -3.13
CA GLN A 130 -4.52 -6.77 -3.38
C GLN A 130 -4.17 -7.18 -4.82
N ILE A 131 -4.68 -8.32 -5.31
CA ILE A 131 -4.43 -8.78 -6.68
C ILE A 131 -5.00 -7.80 -7.71
N LEU A 132 -6.21 -7.29 -7.49
CA LEU A 132 -6.81 -6.29 -8.38
C LEU A 132 -6.04 -4.97 -8.38
N ALA A 133 -5.60 -4.49 -7.22
CA ALA A 133 -4.78 -3.30 -7.08
C ALA A 133 -3.40 -3.46 -7.76
N HIS A 134 -2.76 -4.61 -7.57
CA HIS A 134 -1.54 -4.99 -8.28
C HIS A 134 -1.74 -4.93 -9.80
N ALA A 135 -2.80 -5.58 -10.31
CA ALA A 135 -3.09 -5.60 -11.75
C ALA A 135 -3.43 -4.21 -12.30
N ALA A 136 -4.11 -3.37 -11.53
CA ALA A 136 -4.42 -1.99 -11.92
C ALA A 136 -3.14 -1.14 -12.05
N ALA A 137 -2.21 -1.24 -11.10
CA ALA A 137 -0.93 -0.52 -11.15
C ALA A 137 0.00 -1.04 -12.24
N ALA A 138 0.11 -2.36 -12.42
CA ALA A 138 0.99 -2.98 -13.41
C ALA A 138 0.58 -2.67 -14.87
N LYS A 139 -0.69 -2.34 -15.12
CA LYS A 139 -1.18 -1.97 -16.45
C LYS A 139 -0.77 -0.55 -16.89
N VAL A 140 -0.26 0.27 -15.98
CA VAL A 140 0.06 1.69 -16.27
C VAL A 140 1.50 1.90 -16.74
N VAL A 141 2.35 0.88 -16.59
CA VAL A 141 3.79 0.91 -16.95
C VAL A 141 4.13 0.04 -18.15
#